data_AF-A0A6M8B302-F1
#
_entry.id   AF-A0A6M8B302-F1
#
_cell.length_a   1.000
_cell.length_b   1.000
_cell.length_c   1.000
_cell.angle_alpha   90.00
_cell.angle_beta   90.00
_cell.angle_gamma   90.00
#
_symmetry.space_group_name_H-M   'P 1'
#
loop_
_entity.id
_entity.type
_entity.pdbx_description
1 polymer ?
#
loop_
_entity_poly.entity_id
_entity_poly.type
_entity_poly.pdbx_seq_one_letter_code
_entity_poly.pdbx_strand_id
1 'polypeptide(L)'
;MSLPIIFDITLGVIFLFLILSLLASELQELLATLLQWRADHLKKSIEILLTGNAEEVSTYQTFIDNLYSSPLMRSLNQEAKGTLPRLFRRVSRNIGALYRSVTGARNVFGNQFSGPSYIPSKTFADALLQQLDVERLTQKISDYTMCRLGEEKLALVEDILKSLRNSVGDDSLLEAEFEGLRQRLRNIRDDFRSNRISLSRSMDLATEQIRLFIDSTEAYLKNNHHCQDIILGRLPYLKQAVQMKKLEPTIGEVMALVLNNRSNLPAELEDAVIQVRSRISQLPPHLKQNLIILANQAQMRSDGLQDGLRKLEQEVENWFNRSMDRASGVYRRNAKGVAIILGILLAAATNADTFLVVDRLSRDSAIRAAVSESANQLLSQSPQAPTRFREAFSTTGQPLPIPNSPSFGESSFGESSFGTLEPSALPPDTTPISPSAAAPNLQQELADVRDAVDTVLDDIPLPIGWNRRNRLQQFPPNTSLFISIPKRILGWLITGIAISMGSSFWFDLLSKVVRVRNAGTPSFPNDHRVE
;
A
#
# COMPACT_ATOMS: atom_id res chain seq x y z
N MET A 1 -28.87 -36.19 1.75
CA MET A 1 -27.41 -36.20 1.53
C MET A 1 -26.74 -36.46 2.87
N SER A 2 -25.71 -37.32 2.92
CA SER A 2 -24.93 -37.50 4.13
C SER A 2 -24.06 -36.26 4.39
N LEU A 3 -23.82 -35.97 5.66
CA LEU A 3 -23.06 -34.80 6.12
C LEU A 3 -21.64 -34.72 5.50
N PRO A 4 -20.90 -35.85 5.31
CA PRO A 4 -19.61 -35.84 4.59
C PRO A 4 -19.69 -35.38 3.13
N ILE A 5 -20.73 -35.78 2.38
CA ILE A 5 -20.91 -35.37 0.97
C ILE A 5 -21.06 -33.86 0.86
N ILE A 6 -21.84 -33.26 1.76
CA ILE A 6 -22.05 -31.81 1.78
C ILE A 6 -20.72 -31.08 2.04
N PHE A 7 -19.88 -31.60 2.93
CA PHE A 7 -18.56 -31.03 3.18
C PHE A 7 -17.63 -31.10 1.98
N ASP A 8 -17.57 -32.24 1.28
CA ASP A 8 -16.68 -32.40 0.13
C ASP A 8 -17.12 -31.51 -1.06
N ILE A 9 -18.43 -31.40 -1.32
CA ILE A 9 -18.96 -30.45 -2.32
C ILE A 9 -18.60 -29.01 -1.93
N THR A 10 -18.86 -28.65 -0.67
CA THR A 10 -18.61 -27.30 -0.16
C THR A 10 -17.12 -26.94 -0.27
N LEU A 11 -16.23 -27.88 0.07
CA LEU A 11 -14.78 -27.70 -0.04
C LEU A 11 -14.35 -27.49 -1.49
N GLY A 12 -14.88 -28.28 -2.43
CA GLY A 12 -14.60 -28.13 -3.86
C GLY A 12 -15.05 -26.77 -4.42
N VAL A 13 -16.25 -26.32 -4.04
CA VAL A 13 -16.78 -24.99 -4.42
C VAL A 13 -15.90 -23.87 -3.86
N ILE A 14 -15.55 -23.94 -2.57
CA ILE A 14 -14.70 -22.94 -1.92
C ILE A 14 -13.33 -22.88 -2.58
N PHE A 15 -12.72 -24.03 -2.84
CA PHE A 15 -11.40 -24.11 -3.46
C PHE A 15 -11.39 -23.54 -4.89
N LEU A 16 -12.42 -23.86 -5.68
CA LEU A 16 -12.57 -23.31 -7.04
C LEU A 16 -12.69 -21.78 -7.01
N PHE A 17 -13.55 -21.24 -6.16
CA PHE A 17 -13.69 -19.79 -6.04
C PHE A 17 -12.46 -19.11 -5.45
N LEU A 18 -11.73 -19.77 -4.53
CA LEU A 18 -10.47 -19.28 -4.01
C LEU A 18 -9.44 -19.07 -5.14
N ILE A 19 -9.28 -20.06 -6.03
CA ILE A 19 -8.36 -19.95 -7.18
C ILE A 19 -8.81 -18.84 -8.13
N LEU A 20 -10.10 -18.79 -8.48
CA LEU A 20 -10.62 -17.75 -9.38
C LEU A 20 -10.48 -16.34 -8.79
N SER A 21 -10.73 -16.18 -7.49
CA SER A 21 -10.54 -14.91 -6.78
C SER A 21 -9.08 -14.50 -6.67
N LEU A 22 -8.16 -15.46 -6.51
CA LEU A 22 -6.72 -15.19 -6.51
C LEU A 22 -6.29 -14.70 -7.90
N LEU A 23 -6.67 -15.41 -8.96
CA LEU A 23 -6.40 -15.00 -10.34
C LEU A 23 -6.97 -13.61 -10.65
N ALA A 24 -8.21 -13.33 -10.24
CA ALA A 24 -8.84 -12.04 -10.47
C ALA A 24 -8.13 -10.90 -9.72
N SER A 25 -7.65 -11.15 -8.50
CA SER A 25 -6.91 -10.15 -7.71
C SER A 25 -5.56 -9.82 -8.35
N GLU A 26 -4.83 -10.83 -8.84
CA GLU A 26 -3.57 -10.63 -9.56
C GLU A 26 -3.77 -9.88 -10.88
N LEU A 27 -4.82 -10.23 -11.64
CA LEU A 27 -5.18 -9.53 -12.87
C LEU A 27 -5.55 -8.07 -12.60
N GLN A 28 -6.33 -7.81 -11.54
CA GLN A 28 -6.71 -6.44 -11.16
C GLN A 28 -5.48 -5.60 -10.80
N GLU A 29 -4.54 -6.14 -10.02
CA GLU A 29 -3.33 -5.43 -9.61
C GLU A 29 -2.40 -5.16 -10.80
N LEU A 30 -2.25 -6.13 -11.70
CA LEU A 30 -1.50 -5.98 -12.93
C LEU A 30 -2.11 -4.89 -13.82
N LEU A 31 -3.44 -4.88 -13.99
CA LEU A 31 -4.14 -3.84 -14.74
C LEU A 31 -3.95 -2.45 -14.11
N ALA A 32 -4.10 -2.33 -12.79
CA ALA A 32 -3.92 -1.08 -12.07
C ALA A 32 -2.49 -0.52 -12.23
N THR A 33 -1.49 -1.41 -12.24
CA THR A 33 -0.08 -1.07 -12.45
C THR A 33 0.19 -0.64 -13.88
N LEU A 34 -0.28 -1.41 -14.88
CA LEU A 34 -0.08 -1.11 -16.30
C LEU A 34 -0.78 0.18 -16.75
N LEU A 35 -1.97 0.44 -16.21
CA LEU A 35 -2.76 1.63 -16.52
C LEU A 35 -2.41 2.84 -15.64
N GLN A 36 -1.47 2.67 -14.70
CA GLN A 36 -1.02 3.71 -13.77
C GLN A 36 -2.16 4.39 -13.00
N TRP A 37 -3.26 3.68 -12.75
CA TRP A 37 -4.46 4.25 -12.12
C TRP A 37 -4.18 4.80 -10.73
N ARG A 38 -3.27 4.15 -9.99
CA ARG A 38 -2.86 4.62 -8.66
C ARG A 38 -2.15 5.97 -8.74
N ALA A 39 -1.24 6.15 -9.69
CA ALA A 39 -0.54 7.41 -9.88
C ALA A 39 -1.50 8.51 -10.35
N ASP A 40 -2.41 8.20 -11.29
CA ASP A 40 -3.43 9.14 -11.77
C ASP A 40 -4.35 9.60 -10.64
N HIS A 41 -4.84 8.66 -9.83
CA HIS A 41 -5.67 8.96 -8.68
C HIS A 41 -4.92 9.81 -7.64
N LEU A 42 -3.65 9.50 -7.37
CA LEU A 42 -2.82 10.26 -6.46
C LEU A 42 -2.63 11.70 -6.94
N LYS A 43 -2.33 11.90 -8.23
CA LYS A 43 -2.17 13.24 -8.80
C LYS A 43 -3.47 14.05 -8.71
N LYS A 44 -4.62 13.48 -9.10
CA LYS A 44 -5.94 14.11 -8.94
C LYS A 44 -6.24 14.48 -7.49
N SER A 45 -5.90 13.60 -6.55
CA SER A 45 -6.15 13.83 -5.13
C SER A 45 -5.30 14.98 -4.58
N ILE A 46 -4.07 15.12 -5.05
CA ILE A 46 -3.19 16.24 -4.70
C ILE A 46 -3.66 17.53 -5.38
N GLU A 47 -4.08 17.47 -6.65
CA GLU A 47 -4.68 18.62 -7.34
C GLU A 47 -5.85 19.19 -6.52
N ILE A 48 -6.80 18.33 -6.14
CA ILE A 48 -7.96 18.71 -5.32
C ILE A 48 -7.55 19.14 -3.90
N LEU A 49 -6.54 18.51 -3.29
CA LEU A 49 -6.05 18.90 -1.96
C LEU A 49 -5.54 20.34 -1.96
N LEU A 50 -4.78 20.72 -3.00
CA LEU A 50 -4.17 22.03 -3.12
C LEU A 50 -5.20 23.11 -3.47
N THR A 51 -6.10 22.85 -4.41
CA THR A 51 -7.09 23.83 -4.87
C THR A 51 -8.38 23.86 -4.06
N GLY A 52 -8.72 22.77 -3.37
CA GLY A 52 -9.97 22.61 -2.63
C GLY A 52 -11.13 22.09 -3.49
N ASN A 53 -11.12 22.34 -4.80
CA ASN A 53 -12.13 21.84 -5.74
C ASN A 53 -11.51 21.47 -7.10
N ALA A 54 -12.25 20.71 -7.92
CA ALA A 54 -11.78 20.24 -9.22
C ALA A 54 -11.82 21.32 -10.32
N GLU A 55 -12.66 22.35 -10.17
CA GLU A 55 -12.88 23.38 -11.18
C GLU A 55 -11.69 24.34 -11.30
N GLU A 56 -11.07 24.67 -10.16
CA GLU A 56 -9.93 25.60 -10.08
C GLU A 56 -8.58 24.96 -10.43
N VAL A 57 -8.52 23.64 -10.65
CA VAL A 57 -7.27 22.92 -10.94
C VAL A 57 -6.57 23.50 -12.17
N SER A 58 -7.33 23.85 -13.21
CA SER A 58 -6.76 24.39 -14.45
C SER A 58 -6.05 25.73 -14.25
N THR A 59 -6.57 26.58 -13.37
CA THR A 59 -5.99 27.89 -13.02
C THR A 59 -4.63 27.76 -12.34
N TYR A 60 -4.44 26.71 -11.54
CA TYR A 60 -3.24 26.50 -10.72
C TYR A 60 -2.33 25.38 -11.23
N GLN A 61 -2.55 24.89 -12.45
CA GLN A 61 -1.80 23.75 -13.02
C GLN A 61 -0.29 24.02 -13.04
N THR A 62 0.14 25.25 -13.36
CA THR A 62 1.56 25.63 -13.39
C THR A 62 2.22 25.47 -12.01
N PHE A 63 1.54 25.90 -10.94
CA PHE A 63 2.04 25.75 -9.58
C PHE A 63 2.17 24.26 -9.21
N ILE A 64 1.15 23.46 -9.54
CA ILE A 64 1.11 22.03 -9.27
C ILE A 64 2.23 21.31 -10.04
N ASP A 65 2.39 21.59 -11.33
CA ASP A 65 3.42 20.96 -12.16
C ASP A 65 4.84 21.35 -11.68
N ASN A 66 5.03 22.56 -11.17
CA ASN A 66 6.28 22.97 -10.53
C ASN A 66 6.55 22.18 -9.23
N LEU A 67 5.53 21.95 -8.41
CA LEU A 67 5.66 21.11 -7.20
C LEU A 67 6.10 19.68 -7.54
N TYR A 68 5.46 19.07 -8.55
CA TYR A 68 5.82 17.74 -9.03
C TYR A 68 7.19 17.67 -9.70
N SER A 69 7.64 18.78 -10.29
CA SER A 69 8.95 18.89 -10.93
C SER A 69 10.09 19.13 -9.95
N SER A 70 9.80 19.32 -8.66
CA SER A 70 10.82 19.48 -7.62
C SER A 70 11.76 18.25 -7.57
N PRO A 71 13.06 18.44 -7.24
CA PRO A 71 14.02 17.32 -7.19
C PRO A 71 13.57 16.17 -6.28
N LEU A 72 12.95 16.52 -5.14
CA LEU A 72 12.41 15.57 -4.17
C LEU A 72 11.28 14.73 -4.77
N MET A 73 10.29 15.37 -5.39
CA MET A 73 9.14 14.67 -5.99
C MET A 73 9.52 13.89 -7.24
N ARG A 74 10.45 14.41 -8.05
CA ARG A 74 10.91 13.75 -9.28
C ARG A 74 11.69 12.47 -8.99
N SER A 75 12.43 12.43 -7.88
CA SER A 75 13.18 11.23 -7.47
C SER A 75 12.28 10.04 -7.12
N LEU A 76 11.03 10.30 -6.70
CA LEU A 76 10.05 9.25 -6.40
C LEU A 76 9.51 8.57 -7.67
N ASN A 77 9.63 9.21 -8.84
CA ASN A 77 9.17 8.63 -10.09
C ASN A 77 10.22 7.64 -10.62
N GLN A 78 10.10 6.37 -10.20
CA GLN A 78 10.92 5.28 -10.71
C GLN A 78 10.36 4.78 -12.04
N GLU A 79 10.74 5.44 -13.14
CA GLU A 79 10.38 4.97 -14.48
C GLU A 79 11.22 3.76 -14.87
N ALA A 80 10.58 2.60 -15.07
CA ALA A 80 11.23 1.42 -15.62
C ALA A 80 11.75 1.69 -17.05
N LYS A 81 13.07 1.72 -17.23
CA LYS A 81 13.74 1.92 -18.53
C LYS A 81 13.99 0.57 -19.20
N GLY A 82 13.11 0.15 -20.11
CA GLY A 82 13.25 -1.11 -20.86
C GLY A 82 12.35 -1.23 -22.09
N THR A 83 12.57 -2.26 -22.91
CA THR A 83 11.79 -2.55 -24.14
C THR A 83 10.36 -3.00 -23.83
N LEU A 84 10.18 -3.90 -22.86
CA LEU A 84 8.88 -4.35 -22.35
C LEU A 84 8.02 -3.17 -21.82
N PRO A 85 8.55 -2.30 -20.94
CA PRO A 85 7.86 -1.07 -20.54
C PRO A 85 7.38 -0.20 -21.71
N ARG A 86 8.14 -0.09 -22.81
CA ARG A 86 7.72 0.71 -23.97
C ARG A 86 6.51 0.11 -24.69
N LEU A 87 6.43 -1.21 -24.80
CA LEU A 87 5.29 -1.91 -25.36
C LEU A 87 4.04 -1.68 -24.48
N PHE A 88 4.19 -1.90 -23.17
CA PHE A 88 3.10 -1.69 -22.20
C PHE A 88 2.58 -0.25 -22.24
N ARG A 89 3.46 0.75 -22.39
CA ARG A 89 3.07 2.17 -22.54
C ARG A 89 2.24 2.47 -23.80
N ARG A 90 2.40 1.68 -24.86
CA ARG A 90 1.57 1.83 -26.07
C ARG A 90 0.17 1.28 -25.82
N VAL A 91 0.11 0.11 -25.19
CA VAL A 91 -1.15 -0.54 -24.80
C VAL A 91 -1.93 0.33 -23.81
N SER A 92 -1.27 0.81 -22.74
CA SER A 92 -1.91 1.66 -21.73
C SER A 92 -2.41 2.99 -22.29
N ARG A 93 -1.71 3.57 -23.27
CA ARG A 93 -2.20 4.78 -23.98
C ARG A 93 -3.47 4.52 -24.77
N ASN A 94 -3.56 3.41 -25.49
CA ASN A 94 -4.74 3.08 -26.28
C ASN A 94 -5.94 2.80 -25.38
N ILE A 95 -5.74 2.02 -24.30
CA ILE A 95 -6.79 1.73 -23.32
C ILE A 95 -7.20 3.02 -22.58
N GLY A 96 -6.23 3.85 -22.18
CA GLY A 96 -6.50 5.12 -21.52
C GLY A 96 -7.19 6.14 -22.43
N ALA A 97 -6.87 6.17 -23.73
CA ALA A 97 -7.57 7.00 -24.72
C ALA A 97 -9.03 6.54 -24.89
N LEU A 98 -9.25 5.23 -25.00
CA LEU A 98 -10.59 4.65 -25.09
C LEU A 98 -11.41 4.94 -23.82
N TYR A 99 -10.84 4.69 -22.65
CA TYR A 99 -11.48 5.00 -21.37
C TYR A 99 -11.86 6.48 -21.29
N ARG A 100 -10.95 7.40 -21.61
CA ARG A 100 -11.22 8.84 -21.62
C ARG A 100 -12.29 9.24 -22.64
N SER A 101 -12.33 8.61 -23.82
CA SER A 101 -13.38 8.89 -24.81
C SER A 101 -14.76 8.44 -24.35
N VAL A 102 -14.83 7.39 -23.52
CA VAL A 102 -16.09 6.86 -22.98
C VAL A 102 -16.53 7.60 -21.71
N THR A 103 -15.59 8.00 -20.84
CA THR A 103 -15.91 8.61 -19.54
C THR A 103 -15.73 10.13 -19.49
N GLY A 104 -15.25 10.77 -20.55
CA GLY A 104 -14.95 12.21 -20.58
C GLY A 104 -13.81 12.64 -19.65
N ALA A 105 -12.98 11.71 -19.17
CA ALA A 105 -11.97 12.00 -18.17
C ALA A 105 -10.77 12.79 -18.74
N ARG A 106 -10.28 13.79 -17.99
CA ARG A 106 -9.10 14.61 -18.35
C ARG A 106 -7.80 13.78 -18.31
N ASN A 107 -6.85 14.12 -19.19
CA ASN A 107 -5.48 13.60 -19.12
C ASN A 107 -4.67 14.34 -18.03
N VAL A 108 -4.47 13.71 -16.88
CA VAL A 108 -3.84 14.33 -15.70
C VAL A 108 -2.32 14.43 -15.80
N PHE A 109 -1.68 13.54 -16.56
CA PHE A 109 -0.23 13.60 -16.77
C PHE A 109 0.18 14.43 -18.00
N GLY A 110 -0.76 14.93 -18.81
CA GLY A 110 -0.44 15.75 -19.98
C GLY A 110 0.58 15.05 -20.89
N ASN A 111 1.76 15.68 -21.02
CA ASN A 111 2.92 15.17 -21.78
C ASN A 111 3.92 14.34 -20.95
N GLN A 112 3.77 14.29 -19.62
CA GLN A 112 4.60 13.47 -18.74
C GLN A 112 4.13 12.00 -18.79
N PHE A 113 5.08 11.06 -18.75
CA PHE A 113 4.82 9.65 -19.05
C PHE A 113 4.29 8.84 -17.87
N SER A 114 4.56 9.28 -16.64
CA SER A 114 4.07 8.68 -15.40
C SER A 114 4.25 9.65 -14.24
N GLY A 115 3.54 9.38 -13.15
CA GLY A 115 3.81 9.97 -11.84
C GLY A 115 4.15 8.89 -10.81
N PRO A 116 4.67 9.29 -9.64
CA PRO A 116 4.87 8.37 -8.53
C PRO A 116 3.53 7.75 -8.10
N SER A 117 3.51 6.45 -7.79
CA SER A 117 2.32 5.75 -7.29
C SER A 117 2.10 5.97 -5.79
N TYR A 118 3.09 6.49 -5.09
CA TYR A 118 3.04 6.85 -3.68
C TYR A 118 4.01 8.01 -3.43
N ILE A 119 3.60 8.95 -2.58
CA ILE A 119 4.40 10.07 -2.14
C ILE A 119 4.44 10.04 -0.61
N PRO A 120 5.62 9.91 0.03
CA PRO A 120 5.74 10.04 1.47
C PRO A 120 5.33 11.43 1.94
N SER A 121 4.66 11.53 3.10
CA SER A 121 4.19 12.81 3.65
C SER A 121 5.32 13.82 3.81
N LYS A 122 6.44 13.36 4.37
CA LYS A 122 7.63 14.18 4.56
C LYS A 122 8.15 14.77 3.25
N THR A 123 8.31 13.94 2.22
CA THR A 123 8.80 14.41 0.91
C THR A 123 7.87 15.45 0.29
N PHE A 124 6.54 15.29 0.46
CA PHE A 124 5.57 16.29 0.02
C PHE A 124 5.68 17.59 0.83
N ALA A 125 5.77 17.50 2.16
CA ALA A 125 5.90 18.66 3.04
C ALA A 125 7.18 19.45 2.74
N ASP A 126 8.31 18.75 2.62
CA ASP A 126 9.60 19.32 2.24
C ASP A 126 9.52 20.04 0.89
N ALA A 127 8.98 19.37 -0.14
CA ALA A 127 8.85 19.96 -1.47
C ALA A 127 7.95 21.21 -1.47
N LEU A 128 6.85 21.17 -0.72
CA LEU A 128 5.91 22.28 -0.60
C LEU A 128 6.52 23.46 0.15
N LEU A 129 7.13 23.23 1.31
CA LEU A 129 7.76 24.28 2.11
C LEU A 129 9.00 24.88 1.42
N GLN A 130 9.76 24.07 0.68
CA GLN A 130 10.87 24.52 -0.15
C GLN A 130 10.40 25.43 -1.29
N GLN A 131 9.28 25.09 -1.96
CA GLN A 131 8.70 25.94 -3.00
C GLN A 131 8.24 27.30 -2.46
N LEU A 132 7.86 27.34 -1.18
CA LEU A 132 7.47 28.56 -0.46
C LEU A 132 8.66 29.35 0.10
N ASP A 133 9.88 28.81 0.02
CA ASP A 133 11.12 29.45 0.52
C ASP A 133 11.00 29.94 1.98
N VAL A 134 10.26 29.19 2.81
CA VAL A 134 9.91 29.58 4.19
C VAL A 134 11.16 29.76 5.04
N GLU A 135 12.17 28.93 4.84
CA GLU A 135 13.43 29.00 5.58
C GLU A 135 14.15 30.33 5.38
N ARG A 136 14.26 30.79 4.12
CA ARG A 136 14.91 32.06 3.79
C ARG A 136 14.15 33.26 4.37
N LEU A 137 12.83 33.21 4.37
CA LEU A 137 11.97 34.23 4.99
C LEU A 137 12.15 34.27 6.50
N THR A 138 12.12 33.11 7.14
CA THR A 138 12.35 32.95 8.57
C THR A 138 13.70 33.55 8.97
N GLN A 139 14.77 33.27 8.21
CA GLN A 139 16.09 33.86 8.45
C GLN A 139 16.07 35.39 8.30
N LYS A 140 15.50 35.92 7.20
CA LYS A 140 15.43 37.37 6.95
C LYS A 140 14.61 38.12 7.99
N ILE A 141 13.48 37.56 8.41
CA ILE A 141 12.61 38.16 9.43
C ILE A 141 13.28 38.12 10.80
N SER A 142 14.01 37.05 11.11
CA SER A 142 14.78 36.95 12.35
C SER A 142 15.90 37.99 12.41
N ASP A 143 16.65 38.15 11.31
CA ASP A 143 17.72 39.16 11.20
C ASP A 143 17.17 40.59 11.32
N TYR A 144 16.06 40.90 10.62
CA TYR A 144 15.39 42.18 10.75
C TYR A 144 14.92 42.46 12.18
N THR A 145 14.28 41.47 12.82
CA THR A 145 13.78 41.61 14.19
C THR A 145 14.91 41.87 15.16
N MET A 146 16.03 41.17 15.00
CA MET A 146 17.25 41.40 15.76
C MET A 146 17.82 42.80 15.59
N CYS A 147 17.96 43.25 14.34
CA CYS A 147 18.53 44.55 14.04
C CYS A 147 17.66 45.66 14.64
N ARG A 148 16.36 45.62 14.38
CA ARG A 148 15.42 46.63 14.85
C ARG A 148 15.35 46.70 16.37
N LEU A 149 15.31 45.56 17.05
CA LEU A 149 15.30 45.51 18.51
C LEU A 149 16.61 46.01 19.11
N GLY A 150 17.74 45.60 18.54
CA GLY A 150 19.05 46.10 18.95
C GLY A 150 19.13 47.62 18.83
N GLU A 151 18.70 48.19 17.70
CA GLU A 151 18.67 49.63 17.46
C GLU A 151 17.72 50.36 18.41
N GLU A 152 16.50 49.86 18.61
CA GLU A 152 15.52 50.45 19.54
C GLU A 152 16.10 50.52 20.97
N LYS A 153 16.71 49.43 21.45
CA LYS A 153 17.29 49.40 22.80
C LYS A 153 18.56 50.23 22.91
N LEU A 154 19.42 50.22 21.89
CA LEU A 154 20.60 51.09 21.85
C LEU A 154 20.21 52.57 21.86
N ALA A 155 19.17 52.96 21.12
CA ALA A 155 18.67 54.33 21.11
C ALA A 155 18.16 54.77 22.49
N LEU A 156 17.44 53.90 23.21
CA LEU A 156 17.01 54.16 24.59
C LEU A 156 18.20 54.35 25.53
N VAL A 157 19.22 53.49 25.43
CA VAL A 157 20.45 53.62 26.23
C VAL A 157 21.17 54.93 25.89
N GLU A 158 21.29 55.26 24.61
CA GLU A 158 21.96 56.48 24.14
C GLU A 158 21.26 57.75 24.61
N ASP A 159 19.93 57.79 24.59
CA ASP A 159 19.14 58.93 25.06
C ASP A 159 19.37 59.19 26.55
N ILE A 160 19.38 58.11 27.36
CA ILE A 160 19.69 58.22 28.79
C ILE A 160 21.14 58.70 29.00
N LEU A 161 22.11 58.16 28.27
CA LEU A 161 23.50 58.61 28.34
C LEU A 161 23.68 60.06 27.89
N LYS A 162 22.94 60.53 26.89
CA LYS A 162 22.96 61.96 26.49
C LYS A 162 22.42 62.85 27.60
N SER A 163 21.31 62.46 28.22
CA SER A 163 20.75 63.21 29.36
C SER A 163 21.72 63.27 30.55
N LEU A 164 22.45 62.17 30.78
CA LEU A 164 23.48 62.05 31.80
C LEU A 164 24.67 62.99 31.55
N ARG A 165 25.24 62.93 30.34
CA ARG A 165 26.35 63.78 29.92
C ARG A 165 26.03 65.26 30.07
N ASN A 166 24.83 65.67 29.63
CA ASN A 166 24.35 67.04 29.80
C ASN A 166 24.23 67.46 31.27
N SER A 167 23.82 66.55 32.16
CA SER A 167 23.71 66.82 33.59
C SER A 167 25.07 66.89 34.31
N VAL A 168 26.08 66.18 33.80
CA VAL A 168 27.43 66.12 34.39
C VAL A 168 28.34 67.21 33.80
N GLY A 169 28.05 67.69 32.58
CA GLY A 169 28.90 68.61 31.83
C GLY A 169 30.15 67.95 31.22
N ASP A 170 30.12 66.63 31.03
CA ASP A 170 31.19 65.84 30.41
C ASP A 170 30.65 65.03 29.24
N ASP A 171 30.96 65.46 28.02
CA ASP A 171 30.51 64.81 26.78
C ASP A 171 31.19 63.46 26.51
N SER A 172 32.34 63.19 27.14
CA SER A 172 33.12 61.97 26.96
C SER A 172 32.70 60.82 27.89
N LEU A 173 31.87 61.12 28.88
CA LEU A 173 31.44 60.19 29.91
C LEU A 173 30.78 58.94 29.31
N LEU A 174 31.39 57.78 29.57
CA LEU A 174 30.93 56.44 29.17
C LEU A 174 30.86 56.20 27.65
N GLU A 175 31.45 57.07 26.82
CA GLU A 175 31.40 56.95 25.36
C GLU A 175 32.14 55.69 24.87
N ALA A 176 33.31 55.38 25.44
CA ALA A 176 34.10 54.20 25.08
C ALA A 176 33.39 52.89 25.46
N GLU A 177 32.76 52.86 26.63
CA GLU A 177 31.99 51.72 27.13
C GLU A 177 30.75 51.47 26.28
N PHE A 178 30.08 52.55 25.85
CA PHE A 178 28.92 52.48 24.99
C PHE A 178 29.28 52.01 23.56
N GLU A 179 30.39 52.48 22.99
CA GLU A 179 30.92 51.92 21.74
C GLU A 179 31.31 50.45 21.86
N GLY A 180 31.88 50.07 23.02
CA GLY A 180 32.14 48.67 23.35
C GLY A 180 30.85 47.83 23.35
N LEU A 181 29.76 48.33 23.94
CA LEU A 181 28.46 47.66 23.91
C LEU A 181 27.94 47.53 22.48
N ARG A 182 27.97 48.61 21.68
CA ARG A 182 27.58 48.59 20.27
C ARG A 182 28.34 47.51 19.51
N GLN A 183 29.66 47.40 19.71
CA GLN A 183 30.47 46.37 19.06
C GLN A 183 30.12 44.96 19.51
N ARG A 184 29.90 44.71 20.81
CA ARG A 184 29.50 43.39 21.32
C ARG A 184 28.15 42.95 20.75
N LEU A 185 27.17 43.85 20.65
CA LEU A 185 25.88 43.57 20.03
C LEU A 185 26.00 43.29 18.51
N ARG A 186 26.86 44.03 17.80
CA ARG A 186 27.18 43.75 16.38
C ARG A 186 27.77 42.34 16.21
N ASN A 187 28.73 41.96 17.06
CA ASN A 187 29.34 40.62 17.01
C ASN A 187 28.30 39.51 17.24
N ILE A 188 27.38 39.68 18.21
CA ILE A 188 26.30 38.71 18.46
C ILE A 188 25.41 38.54 17.22
N ARG A 189 25.05 39.65 16.56
CA ARG A 189 24.27 39.60 15.30
C ARG A 189 25.05 38.88 14.19
N ASP A 190 26.35 39.12 14.08
CA ASP A 190 27.17 38.49 13.05
C ASP A 190 27.36 36.98 13.30
N ASP A 191 27.45 36.56 14.56
CA ASP A 191 27.43 35.14 14.95
C ASP A 191 26.08 34.49 14.65
N PHE A 192 24.96 35.20 14.86
CA PHE A 192 23.63 34.75 14.44
C PHE A 192 23.52 34.59 12.92
N ARG A 193 23.93 35.61 12.15
CA ARG A 193 23.93 35.58 10.67
C ARG A 193 24.79 34.46 10.11
N SER A 194 25.84 34.08 10.82
CA SER A 194 26.73 32.97 10.49
C SER A 194 26.20 31.60 10.94
N ASN A 195 24.94 31.52 11.42
CA ASN A 195 24.31 30.32 11.98
C ASN A 195 25.11 29.65 13.13
N ARG A 196 25.93 30.42 13.88
CA ARG A 196 26.72 29.88 15.00
C ARG A 196 25.90 29.77 16.29
N ILE A 197 24.92 30.66 16.45
CA ILE A 197 24.03 30.73 17.62
C ILE A 197 22.58 30.90 17.14
N SER A 198 21.62 30.38 17.92
CA SER A 198 20.19 30.53 17.62
C SER A 198 19.69 31.95 17.88
N LEU A 199 18.52 32.30 17.33
CA LEU A 199 17.87 33.58 17.60
C LEU A 199 17.67 33.79 19.11
N SER A 200 17.10 32.80 19.81
CA SER A 200 16.85 32.89 21.25
C SER A 200 18.13 33.14 22.03
N ARG A 201 19.20 32.38 21.72
CA ARG A 201 20.49 32.53 22.40
C ARG A 201 21.08 33.91 22.16
N SER A 202 20.93 34.41 20.94
CA SER A 202 21.38 35.74 20.57
C SER A 202 20.60 36.83 21.33
N MET A 203 19.29 36.65 21.53
CA MET A 203 18.44 37.59 22.28
C MET A 203 18.85 37.61 23.76
N ASP A 204 19.11 36.43 24.33
CA ASP A 204 19.56 36.28 25.71
C ASP A 204 20.93 36.95 25.91
N LEU A 205 21.89 36.67 25.02
CA LEU A 205 23.22 37.29 25.05
C LEU A 205 23.15 38.80 24.89
N ALA A 206 22.33 39.31 23.97
CA ALA A 206 22.13 40.74 23.80
C ALA A 206 21.56 41.39 25.06
N THR A 207 20.56 40.77 25.68
CA THR A 207 19.97 41.22 26.95
C THR A 207 21.02 41.26 28.05
N GLU A 208 21.83 40.21 28.16
CA GLU A 208 22.90 40.10 29.15
C GLU A 208 23.95 41.19 28.95
N GLN A 209 24.38 41.46 27.71
CA GLN A 209 25.36 42.52 27.42
C GLN A 209 24.85 43.91 27.77
N ILE A 210 23.59 44.22 27.47
CA ILE A 210 23.01 45.50 27.84
C ILE A 210 22.87 45.58 29.37
N ARG A 211 22.47 44.49 30.04
CA ARG A 211 22.38 44.46 31.51
C ARG A 211 23.73 44.70 32.17
N LEU A 212 24.78 44.02 31.72
CA LEU A 212 26.14 44.20 32.23
C LEU A 212 26.62 45.64 32.06
N PHE A 213 26.30 46.27 30.92
CA PHE A 213 26.60 47.69 30.68
C PHE A 213 25.87 48.61 31.67
N ILE A 214 24.59 48.34 31.95
CA ILE A 214 23.82 49.13 32.92
C ILE A 214 24.40 48.96 34.33
N ASP A 215 24.71 47.72 34.73
CA ASP A 215 25.27 47.42 36.05
C ASP A 215 26.66 48.06 36.23
N SER A 216 27.51 48.06 35.20
CA SER A 216 28.81 48.75 35.24
C SER A 216 28.66 50.27 35.32
N THR A 217 27.67 50.82 34.59
CA THR A 217 27.34 52.25 34.61
C THR A 217 26.86 52.68 36.00
N GLU A 218 25.98 51.88 36.64
CA GLU A 218 25.52 52.12 38.01
C GLU A 218 26.68 52.16 39.01
N ALA A 219 27.57 51.17 38.93
CA ALA A 219 28.72 51.05 39.82
C ALA A 219 29.69 52.24 39.66
N TYR A 220 29.94 52.68 38.42
CA TYR A 220 30.78 53.84 38.13
C TYR A 220 30.17 55.14 38.70
N LEU A 221 28.86 55.33 38.52
CA LEU A 221 28.17 56.56 38.93
C LEU A 221 27.94 56.65 40.44
N LYS A 222 27.80 55.51 41.14
CA LYS A 222 27.66 55.48 42.61
C LYS A 222 28.86 56.08 43.35
N ASN A 223 30.03 56.10 42.72
CA ASN A 223 31.25 56.66 43.30
C ASN A 223 31.41 58.17 43.06
N ASN A 224 30.57 58.78 42.20
CA ASN A 224 30.62 60.20 41.86
C ASN A 224 29.36 60.92 42.38
N HIS A 225 29.48 61.64 43.50
CA HIS A 225 28.37 62.27 44.23
C HIS A 225 27.55 63.34 43.47
N HIS A 226 27.99 63.81 42.31
CA HIS A 226 27.39 64.98 41.65
C HIS A 226 26.09 64.70 40.87
N CYS A 227 25.76 63.44 40.58
CA CYS A 227 24.61 63.09 39.73
C CYS A 227 23.75 61.93 40.26
N GLN A 228 23.98 61.53 41.51
CA GLN A 228 23.45 60.31 42.13
C GLN A 228 21.91 60.20 42.09
N ASP A 229 21.18 61.30 42.35
CA ASP A 229 19.72 61.27 42.50
C ASP A 229 18.95 61.21 41.17
N ILE A 230 19.44 61.88 40.12
CA ILE A 230 18.80 61.87 38.79
C ILE A 230 18.94 60.48 38.12
N ILE A 231 20.02 59.78 38.44
CA ILE A 231 20.45 58.52 37.82
C ILE A 231 19.79 57.32 38.50
N LEU A 232 19.77 57.28 39.83
CA LEU A 232 19.14 56.19 40.59
C LEU A 232 17.63 56.09 40.34
N GLY A 233 16.98 57.19 39.96
CA GLY A 233 15.58 57.19 39.55
C GLY A 233 15.32 56.57 38.17
N ARG A 234 16.24 56.66 37.21
CA ARG A 234 16.00 56.26 35.80
C ARG A 234 16.59 54.91 35.40
N LEU A 235 17.68 54.47 36.03
CA LEU A 235 18.32 53.18 35.76
C LEU A 235 17.39 51.97 35.92
N PRO A 236 16.52 51.91 36.95
CA PRO A 236 15.59 50.80 37.14
C PRO A 236 14.62 50.65 35.94
N TYR A 237 14.16 51.78 35.37
CA TYR A 237 13.30 51.77 34.19
C TYR A 237 14.03 51.25 32.95
N LEU A 238 15.31 51.60 32.78
CA LEU A 238 16.13 51.05 31.70
C LEU A 238 16.36 49.53 31.89
N LYS A 239 16.68 49.07 33.11
CA LYS A 239 16.82 47.62 33.39
C LYS A 239 15.54 46.84 33.09
N GLN A 240 14.38 47.44 33.31
CA GLN A 240 13.09 46.83 32.99
C GLN A 240 12.78 46.89 31.49
N ALA A 241 13.08 48.00 30.82
CA ALA A 241 12.82 48.22 29.39
C ALA A 241 13.74 47.40 28.45
N VAL A 242 14.90 46.96 28.97
CA VAL A 242 15.91 46.17 28.24
C VAL A 242 15.60 44.67 28.21
N GLN A 243 14.64 44.17 28.98
CA GLN A 243 14.24 42.76 28.89
C GLN A 243 13.70 42.42 27.49
N MET A 244 14.44 41.63 26.71
CA MET A 244 14.09 41.28 25.32
C MET A 244 13.05 40.15 25.20
N LYS A 245 12.33 39.82 26.29
CA LYS A 245 11.65 38.52 26.45
C LYS A 245 10.34 38.33 25.66
N LYS A 246 10.02 39.14 24.64
CA LYS A 246 8.70 39.06 23.98
C LYS A 246 8.65 39.29 22.46
N LEU A 247 9.74 39.07 21.72
CA LEU A 247 9.76 39.38 20.28
C LEU A 247 10.47 38.36 19.39
N GLU A 248 10.50 37.08 19.71
CA GLU A 248 10.78 36.12 18.64
C GLU A 248 9.61 36.13 17.65
N PRO A 249 9.85 36.40 16.35
CA PRO A 249 8.79 36.36 15.37
C PRO A 249 8.27 34.93 15.29
N THR A 250 6.96 34.78 15.25
CA THR A 250 6.35 33.44 15.28
C THR A 250 6.18 32.89 13.87
N ILE A 251 6.14 31.57 13.70
CA ILE A 251 5.95 30.97 12.37
C ILE A 251 4.60 31.40 11.76
N GLY A 252 3.56 31.60 12.59
CA GLY A 252 2.28 32.16 12.16
C GLY A 252 2.41 33.58 11.60
N GLU A 253 3.19 34.45 12.26
CA GLU A 253 3.48 35.81 11.77
C GLU A 253 4.28 35.80 10.47
N VAL A 254 5.32 34.97 10.38
CA VAL A 254 6.12 34.80 9.15
C VAL A 254 5.23 34.37 7.99
N MET A 255 4.41 33.34 8.19
CA MET A 255 3.52 32.83 7.16
C MET A 255 2.42 33.84 6.80
N ALA A 256 1.89 34.58 7.77
CA ALA A 256 0.91 35.63 7.52
C ALA A 256 1.50 36.80 6.71
N LEU A 257 2.75 37.20 6.94
CA LEU A 257 3.41 38.27 6.16
C LEU A 257 3.56 37.92 4.68
N VAL A 258 3.81 36.64 4.41
CA VAL A 258 4.07 36.12 3.06
C VAL A 258 2.75 35.84 2.33
N LEU A 259 1.78 35.24 3.03
CA LEU A 259 0.54 34.76 2.42
C LEU A 259 -0.58 35.82 2.41
N ASN A 260 -0.65 36.69 3.42
CA ASN A 260 -1.60 37.80 3.42
C ASN A 260 -0.93 39.01 2.79
N ASN A 261 -1.60 39.61 1.81
CA ASN A 261 -1.09 40.73 1.02
C ASN A 261 -0.96 42.03 1.87
N ARG A 262 -0.10 42.05 2.90
CA ARG A 262 0.15 43.26 3.70
C ARG A 262 0.89 44.29 2.86
N SER A 263 0.30 45.46 2.73
CA SER A 263 0.81 46.60 1.95
C SER A 263 1.84 47.46 2.69
N ASN A 264 2.06 47.23 3.98
CA ASN A 264 2.97 48.04 4.81
C ASN A 264 4.12 47.20 5.37
N LEU A 265 5.04 46.80 4.49
CA LEU A 265 6.26 46.08 4.85
C LEU A 265 7.40 47.09 5.07
N PRO A 266 8.27 46.89 6.08
CA PRO A 266 9.52 47.63 6.21
C PRO A 266 10.38 47.46 4.95
N ALA A 267 11.07 48.51 4.52
CA ALA A 267 11.88 48.49 3.30
C ALA A 267 12.93 47.36 3.31
N GLU A 268 13.50 47.00 4.47
CA GLU A 268 14.48 45.90 4.56
C GLU A 268 13.88 44.51 4.34
N LEU A 269 12.57 44.34 4.55
CA LEU A 269 11.85 43.10 4.32
C LEU A 269 11.15 43.07 2.96
N GLU A 270 10.97 44.23 2.31
CA GLU A 270 10.22 44.38 1.08
C GLU A 270 10.83 43.54 -0.05
N ASP A 271 12.14 43.63 -0.28
CA ASP A 271 12.84 42.84 -1.30
C ASP A 271 12.73 41.33 -1.10
N ALA A 272 12.89 40.88 0.16
CA ALA A 272 12.80 39.46 0.50
C ALA A 272 11.38 38.92 0.32
N VAL A 273 10.38 39.69 0.76
CA VAL A 273 8.98 39.33 0.64
C VAL A 273 8.50 39.44 -0.80
N ILE A 274 8.96 40.40 -1.60
CA ILE A 274 8.68 40.52 -3.04
C ILE A 274 9.26 39.33 -3.80
N GLN A 275 10.52 38.95 -3.55
CA GLN A 275 11.13 37.78 -4.20
C GLN A 275 10.32 36.52 -3.96
N VAL A 276 9.89 36.29 -2.72
CA VAL A 276 9.10 35.11 -2.39
C VAL A 276 7.66 35.22 -2.89
N ARG A 277 7.04 36.40 -2.83
CA ARG A 277 5.72 36.67 -3.44
C ARG A 277 5.69 36.44 -4.94
N SER A 278 6.76 36.77 -5.66
CA SER A 278 6.82 36.52 -7.10
C SER A 278 6.63 35.03 -7.42
N ARG A 279 7.20 34.15 -6.57
CA ARG A 279 7.04 32.69 -6.65
C ARG A 279 5.69 32.20 -6.12
N ILE A 280 5.12 32.92 -5.15
CA ILE A 280 3.88 32.55 -4.43
C ILE A 280 2.62 33.18 -5.04
N SER A 281 2.77 34.07 -6.02
CA SER A 281 1.68 34.80 -6.67
C SER A 281 0.58 33.88 -7.23
N GLN A 282 0.94 32.66 -7.62
CA GLN A 282 0.05 31.63 -8.16
C GLN A 282 -0.39 30.58 -7.13
N LEU A 283 -0.25 30.82 -5.83
CA LEU A 283 -0.75 29.87 -4.84
C LEU A 283 -2.29 29.81 -4.83
N PRO A 284 -2.89 28.60 -4.81
CA PRO A 284 -4.32 28.45 -4.62
C PRO A 284 -4.79 29.09 -3.30
N PRO A 285 -5.95 29.77 -3.27
CA PRO A 285 -6.44 30.46 -2.08
C PRO A 285 -6.69 29.49 -0.92
N HIS A 286 -7.25 28.31 -1.21
CA HIS A 286 -7.48 27.26 -0.22
C HIS A 286 -6.18 26.78 0.43
N LEU A 287 -5.11 26.61 -0.35
CA LEU A 287 -3.79 26.27 0.16
C LEU A 287 -3.23 27.37 1.07
N LYS A 288 -3.34 28.64 0.69
CA LYS A 288 -2.90 29.78 1.52
C LYS A 288 -3.59 29.75 2.89
N GLN A 289 -4.91 29.59 2.91
CA GLN A 289 -5.68 29.55 4.15
C GLN A 289 -5.27 28.35 5.03
N ASN A 290 -5.12 27.17 4.44
CA ASN A 290 -4.67 25.99 5.18
C ASN A 290 -3.28 26.16 5.76
N LEU A 291 -2.32 26.69 5.00
CA LEU A 291 -0.96 26.94 5.50
C LEU A 291 -0.94 27.92 6.66
N ILE A 292 -1.78 28.95 6.65
CA ILE A 292 -1.93 29.88 7.79
C ILE A 292 -2.46 29.14 9.02
N ILE A 293 -3.49 28.30 8.85
CA ILE A 293 -4.07 27.51 9.95
C ILE A 293 -3.02 26.55 10.53
N LEU A 294 -2.29 25.83 9.67
CA LEU A 294 -1.24 24.89 10.08
C LEU A 294 -0.08 25.62 10.79
N ALA A 295 0.30 26.81 10.30
CA ALA A 295 1.32 27.64 10.96
C ALA A 295 0.88 28.10 12.35
N ASN A 296 -0.37 28.52 12.51
CA ASN A 296 -0.93 28.89 13.82
C ASN A 296 -0.99 27.68 14.76
N GLN A 297 -1.35 26.48 14.26
CA GLN A 297 -1.34 25.25 15.05
C GLN A 297 0.08 24.84 15.47
N ALA A 298 1.04 24.96 14.57
CA ALA A 298 2.45 24.71 14.86
C ALA A 298 2.98 25.67 15.93
N GLN A 299 2.63 26.96 15.83
CA GLN A 299 3.02 27.99 16.78
C GLN A 299 2.53 27.70 18.21
N MET A 300 1.29 27.22 18.37
CA MET A 300 0.74 26.89 19.70
C MET A 300 1.50 25.75 20.40
N ARG A 301 2.31 24.98 19.66
CA ARG A 301 3.03 23.80 20.13
C ARG A 301 4.55 23.96 20.08
N SER A 302 5.05 25.16 19.82
CA SER A 302 6.48 25.43 19.64
C SER A 302 6.99 26.44 20.65
N ASP A 303 8.19 26.21 21.18
CA ASP A 303 8.85 27.10 22.15
C ASP A 303 9.72 28.20 21.48
N GLY A 304 9.72 28.28 20.14
CA GLY A 304 10.47 29.27 19.38
C GLY A 304 10.33 29.07 17.86
N LEU A 305 10.91 29.97 17.08
CA LEU A 305 10.71 30.00 15.62
C LEU A 305 11.27 28.79 14.87
N GLN A 306 12.46 28.31 15.25
CA GLN A 306 13.06 27.11 14.64
C GLN A 306 12.24 25.85 14.93
N ASP A 307 11.75 25.70 16.17
CA ASP A 307 10.87 24.60 16.51
C ASP A 307 9.51 24.76 15.81
N GLY A 308 9.01 25.99 15.66
CA GLY A 308 7.81 26.31 14.89
C GLY A 308 7.89 25.87 13.43
N LEU A 309 9.06 26.00 12.79
CA LEU A 309 9.28 25.51 11.42
C LEU A 309 9.20 23.97 11.35
N ARG A 310 9.86 23.29 12.28
CA ARG A 310 9.80 21.81 12.39
C ARG A 310 8.38 21.32 12.68
N LYS A 311 7.64 22.03 13.55
CA LYS A 311 6.25 21.74 13.85
C LYS A 311 5.33 22.02 12.65
N LEU A 312 5.61 23.06 11.87
CA LEU A 312 4.86 23.35 10.65
C LEU A 312 5.03 22.23 9.62
N GLU A 313 6.25 21.74 9.40
CA GLU A 313 6.52 20.57 8.56
C GLU A 313 5.65 19.37 9.01
N GLN A 314 5.67 19.05 10.30
CA GLN A 314 4.85 17.97 10.88
C GLN A 314 3.34 18.19 10.68
N GLU A 315 2.84 19.41 10.84
CA GLU A 315 1.42 19.70 10.62
C GLU A 315 1.03 19.58 9.13
N VAL A 316 1.91 19.99 8.20
CA VAL A 316 1.73 19.78 6.75
C VAL A 316 1.74 18.29 6.42
N GLU A 317 2.65 17.51 6.99
CA GLU A 317 2.69 16.05 6.84
C GLU A 317 1.37 15.40 7.31
N ASN A 318 0.90 15.78 8.50
CA ASN A 318 -0.35 15.27 9.07
C ASN A 318 -1.57 15.67 8.24
N TRP A 319 -1.58 16.90 7.71
CA TRP A 319 -2.62 17.37 6.80
C TRP A 319 -2.63 16.56 5.50
N PHE A 320 -1.46 16.31 4.91
CA PHE A 320 -1.32 15.49 3.71
C PHE A 320 -1.78 14.04 3.96
N ASN A 321 -1.32 13.40 5.03
CA ASN A 321 -1.71 12.03 5.39
C ASN A 321 -3.22 11.89 5.55
N ARG A 322 -3.87 12.80 6.30
CA ARG A 322 -5.33 12.81 6.45
C ARG A 322 -6.06 12.95 5.12
N SER A 323 -5.51 13.72 4.18
CA SER A 323 -6.06 13.80 2.83
C SER A 323 -5.87 12.51 2.05
N MET A 324 -4.68 11.91 2.12
CA MET A 324 -4.35 10.67 1.43
C MET A 324 -5.10 9.45 1.97
N ASP A 325 -5.47 9.42 3.25
CA ASP A 325 -6.34 8.38 3.82
C ASP A 325 -7.74 8.44 3.18
N ARG A 326 -8.30 9.64 3.04
CA ARG A 326 -9.60 9.84 2.37
C ARG A 326 -9.52 9.47 0.89
N ALA A 327 -8.47 9.94 0.20
CA ALA A 327 -8.22 9.61 -1.20
C ALA A 327 -8.06 8.11 -1.42
N SER A 328 -7.27 7.44 -0.57
CA SER A 328 -7.08 5.98 -0.61
C SER A 328 -8.40 5.23 -0.40
N GLY A 329 -9.27 5.76 0.45
CA GLY A 329 -10.64 5.25 0.62
C GLY A 329 -11.47 5.31 -0.66
N VAL A 330 -11.44 6.44 -1.38
CA VAL A 330 -12.13 6.61 -2.67
C VAL A 330 -11.56 5.66 -3.72
N TYR A 331 -10.23 5.57 -3.83
CA TYR A 331 -9.57 4.62 -4.73
C TYR A 331 -10.01 3.17 -4.46
N ARG A 332 -10.00 2.73 -3.20
CA ARG A 332 -10.42 1.37 -2.82
C ARG A 332 -11.87 1.09 -3.19
N ARG A 333 -12.78 2.07 -3.06
CA ARG A 333 -14.19 1.92 -3.46
C ARG A 333 -14.33 1.77 -4.97
N ASN A 334 -13.62 2.59 -5.74
CA ASN A 334 -13.65 2.52 -7.20
C ASN A 334 -13.02 1.20 -7.69
N ALA A 335 -11.92 0.76 -7.07
CA ALA A 335 -11.27 -0.52 -7.37
C ALA A 335 -12.19 -1.72 -7.13
N LYS A 336 -13.05 -1.69 -6.08
CA LYS A 336 -14.07 -2.73 -5.87
C LYS A 336 -15.07 -2.83 -7.04
N GLY A 337 -15.49 -1.69 -7.60
CA GLY A 337 -16.36 -1.68 -8.78
C GLY A 337 -15.69 -2.34 -9.98
N VAL A 338 -14.40 -2.02 -10.21
CA VAL A 338 -13.59 -2.66 -11.25
C VAL A 338 -13.42 -4.17 -10.99
N ALA A 339 -13.22 -4.57 -9.74
CA ALA A 339 -13.11 -5.97 -9.33
C ALA A 339 -14.36 -6.78 -9.70
N ILE A 340 -15.55 -6.21 -9.51
CA ILE A 340 -16.82 -6.85 -9.87
C ILE A 340 -16.91 -7.02 -11.39
N ILE A 341 -16.62 -5.97 -12.16
CA ILE A 341 -16.66 -6.03 -13.63
C ILE A 341 -15.66 -7.07 -14.13
N LEU A 342 -14.41 -7.04 -13.63
CA LEU A 342 -13.38 -7.99 -13.99
C LEU A 342 -13.77 -9.42 -13.60
N GLY A 343 -14.38 -9.62 -12.43
CA GLY A 343 -14.88 -10.91 -11.97
C GLY A 343 -15.98 -11.46 -12.87
N ILE A 344 -16.93 -10.63 -13.30
CA ILE A 344 -18.00 -11.03 -14.26
C ILE A 344 -17.40 -11.37 -15.62
N LEU A 345 -16.45 -10.56 -16.11
CA LEU A 345 -15.75 -10.83 -17.37
C LEU A 345 -14.94 -12.13 -17.30
N LEU A 346 -14.26 -12.37 -16.18
CA LEU A 346 -13.51 -13.60 -15.95
C LEU A 346 -14.44 -14.82 -15.85
N ALA A 347 -15.58 -14.68 -15.16
CA ALA A 347 -16.60 -15.73 -15.06
C ALA A 347 -17.15 -16.11 -16.45
N ALA A 348 -17.50 -15.11 -17.27
CA ALA A 348 -17.95 -15.34 -18.64
C ALA A 348 -16.85 -15.95 -19.52
N ALA A 349 -15.62 -15.41 -19.46
CA ALA A 349 -14.49 -15.89 -20.25
C ALA A 349 -14.12 -17.35 -19.92
N THR A 350 -14.10 -17.69 -18.63
CA THR A 350 -13.82 -19.05 -18.16
C THR A 350 -15.05 -19.95 -18.15
N ASN A 351 -16.22 -19.44 -18.53
CA ASN A 351 -17.50 -20.13 -18.41
C ASN A 351 -17.76 -20.71 -17.00
N ALA A 352 -17.28 -20.02 -15.96
CA ALA A 352 -17.55 -20.38 -14.58
C ALA A 352 -18.95 -19.89 -14.22
N ASP A 353 -19.93 -20.80 -14.29
CA ASP A 353 -21.34 -20.56 -13.91
C ASP A 353 -21.62 -21.27 -12.59
N THR A 354 -21.99 -20.53 -11.54
CA THR A 354 -22.36 -21.07 -10.22
C THR A 354 -23.35 -22.23 -10.32
N PHE A 355 -24.35 -22.15 -11.20
CA PHE A 355 -25.33 -23.22 -11.35
C PHE A 355 -24.73 -24.47 -11.99
N LEU A 356 -23.82 -24.32 -12.95
CA LEU A 356 -23.06 -25.43 -13.53
C LEU A 356 -22.14 -26.07 -12.48
N VAL A 357 -21.45 -25.23 -11.70
CA VAL A 357 -20.52 -25.66 -10.64
C VAL A 357 -21.21 -26.49 -9.59
N VAL A 358 -22.34 -26.00 -9.05
CA VAL A 358 -23.09 -26.73 -8.04
C VAL A 358 -23.69 -28.01 -8.61
N ASP A 359 -24.28 -27.98 -9.81
CA ASP A 359 -24.90 -29.14 -10.44
C ASP A 359 -23.88 -30.24 -10.77
N ARG A 360 -22.66 -29.86 -11.20
CA ARG A 360 -21.57 -30.81 -11.48
C ARG A 360 -21.00 -31.42 -10.22
N LEU A 361 -20.59 -30.58 -9.26
CA LEU A 361 -19.96 -31.06 -8.03
C LEU A 361 -20.92 -31.89 -7.18
N SER A 362 -22.22 -31.58 -7.21
CA SER A 362 -23.23 -32.39 -6.51
C SER A 362 -23.50 -33.74 -7.16
N ARG A 363 -23.56 -33.82 -8.50
CA ARG A 363 -23.80 -35.09 -9.20
C ARG A 363 -22.62 -36.03 -9.10
N ASP A 364 -21.40 -35.54 -9.33
CA ASP A 364 -20.20 -36.40 -9.33
C ASP A 364 -19.89 -36.95 -7.93
N SER A 365 -20.06 -36.15 -6.87
CA SER A 365 -19.90 -36.62 -5.49
C SER A 365 -21.01 -37.57 -5.07
N ALA A 366 -22.26 -37.30 -5.44
CA ALA A 366 -23.39 -38.18 -5.15
C ALA A 366 -23.25 -39.53 -5.86
N ILE A 367 -22.80 -39.54 -7.13
CA ILE A 367 -22.55 -40.76 -7.89
C ILE A 367 -21.36 -41.52 -7.30
N ARG A 368 -20.23 -40.86 -6.99
CA ARG A 368 -19.09 -41.51 -6.33
C ARG A 368 -19.47 -42.12 -4.99
N ALA A 369 -20.26 -41.41 -4.18
CA ALA A 369 -20.75 -41.90 -2.91
C ALA A 369 -21.67 -43.11 -3.08
N ALA A 370 -22.66 -43.03 -3.98
CA ALA A 370 -23.57 -44.13 -4.28
C ALA A 370 -22.82 -45.36 -4.81
N VAL A 371 -21.83 -45.18 -5.68
CA VAL A 371 -20.98 -46.27 -6.18
C VAL A 371 -20.13 -46.86 -5.07
N SER A 372 -19.54 -46.05 -4.19
CA SER A 372 -18.77 -46.55 -3.03
C SER A 372 -19.66 -47.30 -2.03
N GLU A 373 -20.90 -46.86 -1.84
CA GLU A 373 -21.88 -47.49 -0.97
C GLU A 373 -22.40 -48.81 -1.56
N SER A 374 -22.73 -48.83 -2.85
CA SER A 374 -23.07 -50.05 -3.58
C SER A 374 -21.90 -51.03 -3.63
N ALA A 375 -20.67 -50.56 -3.83
CA ALA A 375 -19.47 -51.41 -3.77
C ALA A 375 -19.29 -52.03 -2.38
N ASN A 376 -19.48 -51.26 -1.30
CA ASN A 376 -19.41 -51.77 0.07
C ASN A 376 -20.53 -52.77 0.39
N GLN A 377 -21.74 -52.56 -0.15
CA GLN A 377 -22.85 -53.51 -0.03
C GLN A 377 -22.58 -54.81 -0.77
N LEU A 378 -21.98 -54.74 -1.97
CA LEU A 378 -21.57 -55.93 -2.74
C LEU A 378 -20.46 -56.71 -2.04
N LEU A 379 -19.50 -56.02 -1.42
CA LEU A 379 -18.47 -56.65 -0.58
C LEU A 379 -19.04 -57.31 0.67
N SER A 380 -20.16 -56.79 1.19
CA SER A 380 -20.84 -57.34 2.37
C SER A 380 -21.77 -58.52 2.04
N GLN A 381 -22.20 -58.67 0.78
CA GLN A 381 -23.15 -59.70 0.32
C GLN A 381 -22.51 -60.82 -0.52
N SER A 382 -21.20 -60.80 -0.80
CA SER A 382 -20.51 -61.86 -1.55
C SER A 382 -19.15 -62.24 -0.95
N PRO A 383 -19.00 -63.44 -0.35
CA PRO A 383 -17.71 -63.98 0.07
C PRO A 383 -16.81 -64.51 -1.07
N GLN A 384 -17.20 -64.40 -2.35
CA GLN A 384 -16.42 -64.91 -3.47
C GLN A 384 -16.30 -63.88 -4.59
N ALA A 385 -15.12 -63.27 -4.71
CA ALA A 385 -14.74 -62.42 -5.83
C ALA A 385 -14.48 -63.27 -7.10
N PRO A 386 -14.81 -62.79 -8.31
CA PRO A 386 -14.59 -63.52 -9.55
C PRO A 386 -13.09 -63.62 -9.91
N THR A 387 -12.64 -64.86 -10.13
CA THR A 387 -11.25 -65.31 -10.22
C THR A 387 -10.48 -64.89 -11.49
N ARG A 388 -11.09 -64.17 -12.44
CA ARG A 388 -10.47 -63.91 -13.76
C ARG A 388 -9.24 -63.00 -13.74
N PHE A 389 -9.09 -62.12 -12.76
CA PHE A 389 -7.91 -61.23 -12.67
C PHE A 389 -6.68 -61.90 -12.05
N ARG A 390 -6.84 -63.04 -11.37
CA ARG A 390 -5.73 -63.74 -10.72
C ARG A 390 -4.93 -64.60 -11.69
N GLU A 391 -5.56 -65.08 -12.77
CA GLU A 391 -4.91 -65.88 -13.82
C GLU A 391 -4.15 -65.01 -14.84
N ALA A 392 -4.59 -63.77 -15.08
CA ALA A 392 -3.96 -62.86 -16.04
C ALA A 392 -2.56 -62.36 -15.61
N PHE A 393 -2.17 -62.53 -14.34
CA PHE A 393 -0.89 -62.08 -13.79
C PHE A 393 -0.04 -63.19 -13.16
N SER A 394 -0.43 -64.47 -13.26
CA SER A 394 0.41 -65.58 -12.81
C SER A 394 1.31 -66.06 -13.96
N THR A 395 2.35 -65.28 -14.27
CA THR A 395 3.48 -65.78 -15.06
C THR A 395 4.71 -65.84 -14.15
N THR A 396 5.06 -67.07 -13.79
CA THR A 396 6.42 -67.57 -13.54
C THR A 396 7.35 -66.71 -12.68
N GLY A 397 7.32 -66.96 -11.37
CA GLY A 397 8.30 -66.44 -10.41
C GLY A 397 8.84 -67.54 -9.51
N GLN A 398 9.70 -68.40 -10.05
CA GLN A 398 10.63 -69.19 -9.25
C GLN A 398 11.50 -68.23 -8.42
N PRO A 399 11.58 -68.35 -7.09
CA PRO A 399 12.65 -67.74 -6.33
C PRO A 399 13.87 -68.67 -6.35
N LEU A 400 15.02 -68.14 -6.77
CA LEU A 400 16.34 -68.78 -6.64
C LEU A 400 16.64 -69.11 -5.16
N PRO A 401 17.23 -70.29 -4.83
CA PRO A 401 17.60 -70.63 -3.47
C PRO A 401 18.93 -69.97 -3.06
N ILE A 402 18.99 -69.39 -1.86
CA ILE A 402 20.23 -68.99 -1.17
C ILE A 402 20.44 -69.98 0.02
N PRO A 403 21.66 -70.49 0.29
CA PRO A 403 21.87 -71.71 1.09
C PRO A 403 22.09 -71.48 2.61
N ASN A 404 21.54 -72.41 3.41
CA ASN A 404 21.92 -73.02 4.72
C ASN A 404 22.37 -72.11 5.89
N SER A 405 21.92 -72.27 7.16
CA SER A 405 21.97 -73.47 8.05
C SER A 405 21.28 -73.14 9.44
N PRO A 406 21.15 -74.03 10.45
CA PRO A 406 20.61 -75.41 10.53
C PRO A 406 19.66 -75.70 11.76
N SER A 407 18.97 -76.86 11.71
CA SER A 407 18.41 -77.75 12.80
C SER A 407 17.36 -77.20 13.79
N PHE A 408 16.28 -77.89 14.18
CA PHE A 408 16.10 -79.26 14.74
C PHE A 408 14.74 -79.86 14.27
N GLY A 409 14.63 -81.17 13.93
CA GLY A 409 14.07 -82.25 14.79
C GLY A 409 12.55 -82.11 14.99
N GLU A 410 11.62 -82.99 14.59
CA GLU A 410 11.54 -84.45 14.76
C GLU A 410 10.41 -85.05 13.88
N SER A 411 10.62 -86.32 13.50
CA SER A 411 9.67 -87.42 13.16
C SER A 411 8.17 -87.16 12.95
N SER A 412 7.58 -87.73 11.90
CA SER A 412 7.08 -89.13 11.90
C SER A 412 6.26 -89.47 10.65
N PHE A 413 6.42 -90.72 10.24
CA PHE A 413 5.91 -91.47 9.08
C PHE A 413 4.38 -91.71 9.04
N GLY A 414 3.91 -92.06 7.83
CA GLY A 414 2.72 -92.89 7.55
C GLY A 414 2.08 -92.51 6.21
N GLU A 415 2.48 -93.11 5.07
CA GLU A 415 1.85 -94.30 4.42
C GLU A 415 0.34 -94.16 4.20
N SER A 416 -0.29 -94.58 3.10
CA SER A 416 0.06 -95.02 1.75
C SER A 416 -1.28 -95.33 1.04
N SER A 417 -1.23 -95.58 -0.27
CA SER A 417 -2.17 -96.44 -1.05
C SER A 417 -3.50 -95.81 -1.50
N PHE A 418 -4.06 -96.10 -2.68
CA PHE A 418 -3.66 -96.69 -3.98
C PHE A 418 -4.97 -96.63 -4.82
N GLY A 419 -4.92 -96.47 -6.16
CA GLY A 419 -6.15 -96.60 -6.96
C GLY A 419 -6.07 -96.13 -8.41
N THR A 420 -5.67 -97.06 -9.27
CA THR A 420 -5.54 -97.02 -10.74
C THR A 420 -6.91 -97.01 -11.45
N LEU A 421 -7.03 -96.39 -12.65
CA LEU A 421 -7.50 -97.01 -13.94
C LEU A 421 -7.85 -96.00 -15.06
N GLU A 422 -6.98 -96.01 -16.07
CA GLU A 422 -7.13 -95.99 -17.54
C GLU A 422 -7.93 -94.95 -18.40
N PRO A 423 -7.50 -94.76 -19.68
CA PRO A 423 -7.87 -93.66 -20.60
C PRO A 423 -8.59 -94.11 -21.91
N SER A 424 -9.28 -93.18 -22.60
CA SER A 424 -9.71 -93.24 -24.02
C SER A 424 -10.53 -91.98 -24.35
N ALA A 425 -10.64 -91.39 -25.54
CA ALA A 425 -9.99 -91.45 -26.85
C ALA A 425 -10.56 -90.23 -27.65
N LEU A 426 -9.78 -89.64 -28.59
CA LEU A 426 -10.16 -88.63 -29.61
C LEU A 426 -11.05 -89.26 -30.73
N PRO A 427 -11.65 -88.55 -31.75
CA PRO A 427 -11.19 -87.35 -32.52
C PRO A 427 -12.36 -86.49 -33.14
N PRO A 428 -12.28 -85.84 -34.33
CA PRO A 428 -11.32 -84.90 -34.93
C PRO A 428 -11.99 -83.54 -35.33
N ASP A 429 -11.20 -82.48 -35.56
CA ASP A 429 -11.31 -81.75 -36.83
C ASP A 429 -10.08 -80.86 -37.07
N THR A 430 -9.47 -81.08 -38.22
CA THR A 430 -8.31 -80.36 -38.73
C THR A 430 -8.74 -79.48 -39.89
N THR A 431 -8.46 -78.19 -39.82
CA THR A 431 -7.93 -77.46 -40.99
C THR A 431 -6.92 -76.42 -40.53
N PRO A 432 -5.67 -76.44 -41.05
CA PRO A 432 -4.65 -75.45 -40.78
C PRO A 432 -4.62 -74.39 -41.89
N ILE A 433 -4.54 -73.11 -41.52
CA ILE A 433 -4.08 -72.04 -42.42
C ILE A 433 -3.18 -71.10 -41.61
N SER A 434 -1.88 -71.08 -41.92
CA SER A 434 -0.89 -70.09 -41.48
C SER A 434 -0.90 -68.85 -42.41
N PRO A 435 0.02 -67.88 -42.28
CA PRO A 435 0.09 -66.81 -41.29
C PRO A 435 0.11 -65.42 -41.98
N SER A 436 -0.67 -64.42 -41.53
CA SER A 436 -0.44 -63.02 -41.95
C SER A 436 -1.29 -62.04 -41.14
N ALA A 437 -0.62 -61.14 -40.41
CA ALA A 437 -0.80 -59.69 -40.48
C ALA A 437 -0.56 -59.00 -39.13
N ALA A 438 0.44 -58.13 -39.15
CA ALA A 438 0.57 -56.89 -38.37
C ALA A 438 0.61 -57.00 -36.83
N ALA A 439 1.82 -56.85 -36.28
CA ALA A 439 1.96 -56.08 -35.04
C ALA A 439 1.28 -54.71 -35.25
N PRO A 440 0.40 -54.25 -34.35
CA PRO A 440 -0.17 -52.92 -34.47
C PRO A 440 0.97 -51.90 -34.45
N ASN A 441 0.96 -50.99 -35.42
CA ASN A 441 1.93 -49.91 -35.52
C ASN A 441 1.98 -49.16 -34.18
N LEU A 442 3.16 -49.05 -33.58
CA LEU A 442 3.39 -48.29 -32.34
C LEU A 442 2.92 -46.82 -32.48
N GLN A 443 2.90 -46.29 -33.71
CA GLN A 443 2.32 -44.99 -34.05
C GLN A 443 0.78 -44.95 -33.96
N GLN A 444 0.13 -46.08 -34.24
CA GLN A 444 -1.31 -46.24 -34.12
C GLN A 444 -1.72 -46.45 -32.67
N GLU A 445 -0.96 -47.23 -31.89
CA GLU A 445 -1.14 -47.29 -30.44
C GLU A 445 -0.83 -45.94 -29.76
N LEU A 446 0.18 -45.18 -30.20
CA LEU A 446 0.43 -43.83 -29.68
C LEU A 446 -0.66 -42.82 -30.09
N ALA A 447 -1.26 -42.99 -31.26
CA ALA A 447 -2.41 -42.19 -31.69
C ALA A 447 -3.66 -42.56 -30.87
N ASP A 448 -3.91 -43.84 -30.64
CA ASP A 448 -5.02 -44.33 -29.83
C ASP A 448 -4.84 -43.98 -28.35
N VAL A 449 -3.60 -44.03 -27.83
CA VAL A 449 -3.26 -43.57 -26.48
C VAL A 449 -3.38 -42.06 -26.39
N ARG A 450 -2.96 -41.29 -27.41
CA ARG A 450 -3.16 -39.84 -27.46
C ARG A 450 -4.64 -39.48 -27.52
N ASP A 451 -5.43 -40.16 -28.34
CA ASP A 451 -6.88 -39.94 -28.47
C ASP A 451 -7.62 -40.40 -27.20
N ALA A 452 -7.17 -41.48 -26.55
CA ALA A 452 -7.66 -41.91 -25.24
C ALA A 452 -7.27 -40.93 -24.14
N VAL A 453 -6.05 -40.39 -24.16
CA VAL A 453 -5.57 -39.36 -23.24
C VAL A 453 -6.30 -38.04 -23.47
N ASP A 454 -6.55 -37.62 -24.71
CA ASP A 454 -7.33 -36.44 -25.06
C ASP A 454 -8.81 -36.63 -24.68
N THR A 455 -9.36 -37.85 -24.84
CA THR A 455 -10.71 -38.22 -24.36
C THR A 455 -10.80 -38.18 -22.83
N VAL A 456 -9.76 -38.67 -22.13
CA VAL A 456 -9.64 -38.65 -20.65
C VAL A 456 -9.38 -37.24 -20.11
N LEU A 457 -8.64 -36.40 -20.84
CA LEU A 457 -8.39 -34.99 -20.54
C LEU A 457 -9.67 -34.15 -20.73
N ASP A 458 -10.47 -34.43 -21.77
CA ASP A 458 -11.84 -33.92 -21.94
C ASP A 458 -12.81 -34.48 -20.88
N ASP A 459 -12.45 -35.59 -20.23
CA ASP A 459 -13.11 -36.23 -19.07
C ASP A 459 -12.64 -35.77 -17.70
N ILE A 460 -11.72 -34.79 -17.63
CA ILE A 460 -11.49 -34.13 -16.34
C ILE A 460 -12.79 -33.37 -15.99
N PRO A 461 -13.46 -33.70 -14.87
CA PRO A 461 -14.75 -33.13 -14.49
C PRO A 461 -14.56 -31.73 -13.89
N LEU A 462 -13.93 -30.82 -14.64
CA LEU A 462 -13.82 -29.44 -14.24
C LEU A 462 -15.14 -28.73 -14.58
N PRO A 463 -15.83 -28.16 -13.59
CA PRO A 463 -17.11 -27.48 -13.80
C PRO A 463 -16.94 -26.07 -14.39
N ILE A 464 -15.87 -25.85 -15.14
CA ILE A 464 -15.48 -24.58 -15.77
C ILE A 464 -15.01 -24.86 -17.20
N GLY A 465 -15.04 -23.84 -18.05
CA GLY A 465 -14.59 -23.92 -19.43
C GLY A 465 -15.70 -24.16 -20.44
N TRP A 466 -15.41 -23.84 -21.70
CA TRP A 466 -16.34 -23.90 -22.83
C TRP A 466 -16.40 -25.28 -23.51
N ASN A 467 -16.03 -26.34 -22.77
CA ASN A 467 -16.00 -27.70 -23.29
C ASN A 467 -17.41 -28.12 -23.76
N ARG A 468 -17.48 -29.01 -24.75
CA ARG A 468 -18.75 -29.44 -25.38
C ARG A 468 -19.76 -29.90 -24.33
N ARG A 469 -19.31 -30.63 -23.31
CA ARG A 469 -20.15 -31.16 -22.22
C ARG A 469 -20.74 -30.07 -21.32
N ASN A 470 -19.96 -29.05 -20.97
CA ASN A 470 -20.44 -27.91 -20.18
C ASN A 470 -21.46 -27.10 -20.98
N ARG A 471 -21.18 -26.85 -22.27
CA ARG A 471 -22.10 -26.14 -23.17
C ARG A 471 -23.44 -26.87 -23.34
N LEU A 472 -23.42 -28.19 -23.54
CA LEU A 472 -24.65 -28.97 -23.70
C LEU A 472 -25.53 -28.96 -22.44
N GLN A 473 -24.91 -28.97 -21.25
CA GLN A 473 -25.63 -28.87 -19.98
C GLN A 473 -26.13 -27.45 -19.70
N GLN A 474 -25.40 -26.43 -20.17
CA GLN A 474 -25.80 -25.04 -20.02
C GLN A 474 -26.91 -24.63 -21.00
N PHE A 475 -26.85 -25.16 -22.22
CA PHE A 475 -27.78 -24.91 -23.32
C PHE A 475 -28.35 -26.24 -23.83
N PRO A 476 -29.34 -26.82 -23.13
CA PRO A 476 -29.97 -28.05 -23.58
C PRO A 476 -30.70 -27.81 -24.91
N PRO A 477 -30.59 -28.71 -25.90
CA PRO A 477 -31.18 -28.51 -27.23
C PRO A 477 -32.70 -28.37 -27.23
N ASN A 478 -33.37 -28.88 -26.18
CA ASN A 478 -34.83 -28.87 -26.06
C ASN A 478 -35.37 -27.76 -25.13
N THR A 479 -34.55 -26.78 -24.73
CA THR A 479 -34.98 -25.67 -23.85
C THR A 479 -34.98 -24.35 -24.62
N SER A 480 -35.97 -23.48 -24.36
CA SER A 480 -36.03 -22.17 -25.01
C SER A 480 -34.81 -21.31 -24.67
N LEU A 481 -34.30 -20.60 -25.68
CA LEU A 481 -33.19 -19.65 -25.52
C LEU A 481 -33.55 -18.51 -24.55
N PHE A 482 -34.83 -18.14 -24.49
CA PHE A 482 -35.36 -17.11 -23.58
C PHE A 482 -35.27 -17.48 -22.09
N ILE A 483 -35.21 -18.77 -21.74
CA ILE A 483 -35.04 -19.22 -20.34
C ILE A 483 -33.56 -19.52 -20.06
N SER A 484 -32.87 -20.12 -21.03
CA SER A 484 -31.49 -20.58 -20.84
C SER A 484 -30.53 -19.40 -20.71
N ILE A 485 -30.61 -18.39 -21.58
CA ILE A 485 -29.66 -17.27 -21.61
C ILE A 485 -29.71 -16.44 -20.31
N PRO A 486 -30.88 -15.98 -19.82
CA PRO A 486 -30.93 -15.21 -18.56
C PRO A 486 -30.42 -15.98 -17.35
N LYS A 487 -30.67 -17.31 -17.28
CA LYS A 487 -30.14 -18.16 -16.21
C LYS A 487 -28.61 -18.19 -16.21
N ARG A 488 -27.97 -18.22 -17.38
CA ARG A 488 -26.50 -18.21 -17.49
C ARG A 488 -25.91 -16.84 -17.19
N ILE A 489 -26.55 -15.77 -17.65
CA ILE A 489 -26.16 -14.41 -17.27
C ILE A 489 -26.22 -14.25 -15.75
N LEU A 490 -27.28 -14.74 -15.11
CA LEU A 490 -27.41 -14.72 -13.66
C LEU A 490 -26.32 -15.57 -12.99
N GLY A 491 -26.02 -16.76 -13.54
CA GLY A 491 -24.94 -17.62 -13.06
C GLY A 491 -23.57 -16.95 -13.10
N TRP A 492 -23.21 -16.31 -14.21
CA TRP A 492 -21.97 -15.54 -14.36
C TRP A 492 -21.94 -14.30 -13.48
N LEU A 493 -23.09 -13.65 -13.25
CA LEU A 493 -23.20 -12.50 -12.35
C LEU A 493 -22.92 -12.93 -10.90
N ILE A 494 -23.54 -14.01 -10.43
CA ILE A 494 -23.29 -14.58 -9.09
C ILE A 494 -21.83 -14.99 -8.96
N THR A 495 -21.29 -15.66 -9.98
CA THR A 495 -19.88 -16.08 -10.01
C THR A 495 -18.94 -14.88 -9.97
N GLY A 496 -19.22 -13.83 -10.75
CA GLY A 496 -18.42 -12.62 -10.79
C GLY A 496 -18.43 -11.87 -9.46
N ILE A 497 -19.58 -11.80 -8.78
CA ILE A 497 -19.67 -11.26 -7.42
C ILE A 497 -18.85 -12.12 -6.45
N ALA A 498 -19.01 -13.44 -6.49
CA ALA A 498 -18.23 -14.39 -5.68
C ALA A 498 -16.71 -14.22 -5.87
N ILE A 499 -16.26 -14.09 -7.11
CA ILE A 499 -14.86 -13.82 -7.45
C ILE A 499 -14.39 -12.49 -6.85
N SER A 500 -15.20 -11.43 -6.98
CA SER A 500 -14.89 -10.07 -6.51
C SER A 500 -14.77 -9.92 -4.98
N MET A 501 -15.26 -10.91 -4.20
CA MET A 501 -15.07 -10.93 -2.75
C MET A 501 -13.60 -11.13 -2.34
N GLY A 502 -12.76 -11.59 -3.28
CA GLY A 502 -11.33 -11.77 -3.08
C GLY A 502 -10.97 -13.09 -2.40
N SER A 503 -9.69 -13.47 -2.51
CA SER A 503 -9.18 -14.75 -1.99
C SER A 503 -9.24 -14.84 -0.47
N SER A 504 -9.10 -13.71 0.24
CA SER A 504 -9.17 -13.66 1.71
C SER A 504 -10.53 -14.14 2.24
N PHE A 505 -11.63 -13.76 1.57
CA PHE A 505 -12.97 -14.20 1.96
C PHE A 505 -13.11 -15.73 1.86
N TRP A 506 -12.68 -16.30 0.73
CA TRP A 506 -12.77 -17.75 0.49
C TRP A 506 -11.81 -18.55 1.37
N PHE A 507 -10.64 -17.99 1.70
CA PHE A 507 -9.70 -18.59 2.66
C PHE A 507 -10.28 -18.63 4.08
N ASP A 508 -10.93 -17.56 4.53
CA ASP A 508 -11.62 -17.53 5.82
C ASP A 508 -12.76 -18.55 5.86
N LEU A 509 -13.51 -18.68 4.76
CA LEU A 509 -14.59 -19.65 4.65
C LEU A 509 -14.06 -21.09 4.65
N LEU A 510 -12.99 -21.36 3.90
CA LEU A 510 -12.27 -22.64 3.90
C LEU A 510 -11.84 -23.02 5.32
N SER A 511 -11.21 -22.08 6.02
CA SER A 511 -10.72 -22.26 7.39
C SER A 511 -11.86 -22.59 8.37
N LYS A 512 -13.02 -21.93 8.22
CA LYS A 512 -14.22 -22.23 9.03
C LYS A 512 -14.74 -23.63 8.77
N VAL A 513 -14.87 -24.04 7.51
CA VAL A 513 -15.40 -25.37 7.13
C VAL A 513 -14.50 -26.50 7.62
N VAL A 514 -13.17 -26.36 7.46
CA VAL A 514 -12.20 -27.36 7.94
C VAL A 514 -12.26 -27.52 9.46
N ARG A 515 -12.39 -26.44 10.22
CA ARG A 515 -12.54 -26.51 11.69
C ARG A 515 -13.78 -27.28 12.10
N VAL A 516 -14.92 -27.03 11.44
CA VAL A 516 -16.19 -27.73 11.75
C VAL A 516 -16.09 -29.22 11.41
N ARG A 517 -15.45 -29.58 10.30
CA ARG A 517 -15.21 -30.99 9.93
C ARG A 517 -14.38 -31.72 10.99
N ASN A 518 -13.35 -31.06 11.55
CA ASN A 518 -12.45 -31.68 12.52
C ASN A 518 -13.04 -31.79 13.94
N ALA A 519 -14.02 -30.96 14.31
CA ALA A 519 -14.68 -30.99 15.63
C ALA A 519 -15.60 -32.21 15.86
N GLY A 520 -15.83 -33.04 14.83
CA GLY A 520 -16.77 -34.17 14.87
C GLY A 520 -16.19 -35.54 15.23
N THR A 521 -14.93 -35.65 15.67
CA THR A 521 -14.36 -36.94 16.14
C THR A 521 -14.41 -37.03 17.68
N PRO A 522 -15.26 -37.89 18.27
CA PRO A 522 -15.23 -38.12 19.71
C PRO A 522 -13.99 -38.94 20.08
N SER A 523 -13.14 -38.42 20.96
CA SER A 523 -12.12 -39.20 21.63
C SER A 523 -12.79 -40.08 22.70
N PHE A 524 -12.99 -41.36 22.43
CA PHE A 524 -13.35 -42.31 23.49
C PHE A 524 -12.08 -42.65 24.29
N PRO A 525 -12.08 -42.51 25.63
CA PRO A 525 -11.00 -43.04 26.45
C PRO A 525 -11.11 -44.56 26.48
N ASN A 526 -10.07 -45.25 26.03
CA ASN A 526 -9.86 -46.67 26.35
C ASN A 526 -9.58 -46.77 27.85
N ASP A 527 -10.54 -47.25 28.64
CA ASP A 527 -10.23 -47.82 29.95
C ASP A 527 -10.26 -49.35 29.82
N HIS A 528 -9.07 -49.91 29.68
CA HIS A 528 -8.83 -51.32 29.84
C HIS A 528 -8.94 -51.65 31.32
N ARG A 529 -10.03 -52.32 31.72
CA ARG A 529 -10.03 -53.17 32.93
C ARG A 529 -10.18 -54.62 32.50
N VAL A 530 -9.04 -55.30 32.44
CA VAL A 530 -8.94 -56.75 32.58
C VAL A 530 -8.33 -56.98 33.96
N GLU A 531 -9.08 -57.75 34.75
CA GLU A 531 -8.80 -58.36 36.07
C GLU A 531 -8.76 -57.47 37.32
#